data_AF-A0A5P0JGN2-F1
#
_entry.id   AF-A0A5P0JGN2-F1
#
_cell.length_a   1.000
_cell.length_b   1.000
_cell.length_c   1.000
_cell.angle_alpha   90.00
_cell.angle_beta   90.00
_cell.angle_gamma   90.00
#
_symmetry.space_group_name_H-M   'P 1'
#
loop_
_entity.id
_entity.type
_entity.pdbx_description
1 polymer ?
#
loop_
_entity_poly.entity_id
_entity_poly.type
_entity_poly.pdbx_seq_one_letter_code
_entity_poly.pdbx_strand_id
1 'polypeptide(L)'
;MAVKASGRFVPPSAFAAGTGKAFTGAYAWNAPREAVGRERPLTRDEMRQVQGVLSTINRLPYFLRSLFTSRYDYIRRNKSPVHGFYFLTSTFQRRLWPRIERVNQRHEMNTDASLLFLAERDHYARLPGMNDKELKKFAARISSQLFMMYEELCDAWVDAHGEKESLFTDEAQAHLYGHVAGAARAFNISPLYWNKYRKGQMTTRQAYSAIARLFNDEWWTHQLKGQRMRWHEALLIAVGEVNKDRSPYASKHAIRDVRARRQANLEFLKSCDLENRETGERIDLISKVMGSISNPEIRRMELMNTIAGIERYAASEGDVGMFITLTAPSKYHPTRQVGKGENKTVQLNHGWNDEAFNPKDAQRYLCRIWSLMRTAFKDNDLQVYGLRVVEPHHDGTPHWHMMLFCNPRQRNQIIEIMR
;
A
#
# COMPACT_ATOMS: atom_id res chain seq x y z
N MET A 1 36.48 57.16 -23.76
CA MET A 1 35.17 57.53 -24.36
C MET A 1 34.08 57.24 -23.35
N ALA A 2 33.50 58.28 -22.76
CA ALA A 2 32.43 58.19 -21.78
C ALA A 2 31.14 58.67 -22.44
N VAL A 3 30.12 57.81 -22.49
CA VAL A 3 28.78 58.17 -22.97
C VAL A 3 27.97 58.67 -21.77
N LYS A 4 27.68 59.97 -21.74
CA LYS A 4 26.75 60.59 -20.78
C LYS A 4 25.32 60.48 -21.31
N ALA A 5 24.43 60.08 -20.41
CA ALA A 5 22.99 59.98 -20.60
C ALA A 5 22.33 61.36 -20.79
N SER A 6 21.29 61.40 -21.62
CA SER A 6 20.40 62.54 -21.80
C SER A 6 18.97 62.13 -21.42
N GLY A 7 18.25 62.97 -20.67
CA GLY A 7 16.81 62.78 -20.41
C GLY A 7 16.24 63.36 -19.12
N ARG A 8 16.18 64.70 -19.04
CA ARG A 8 15.30 65.61 -18.27
C ARG A 8 14.50 65.09 -17.05
N PHE A 9 14.84 65.65 -15.88
CA PHE A 9 14.00 65.70 -14.66
C PHE A 9 12.93 66.80 -14.77
N VAL A 10 11.67 66.49 -14.42
CA VAL A 10 10.60 67.47 -14.17
C VAL A 10 10.48 67.65 -12.65
N PRO A 11 10.53 68.87 -12.09
CA PRO A 11 10.37 69.06 -10.66
C PRO A 11 8.90 68.85 -10.24
N PRO A 12 8.62 68.31 -9.04
CA PRO A 12 7.25 68.11 -8.58
C PRO A 12 6.57 69.46 -8.31
N SER A 13 5.28 69.55 -8.65
CA SER A 13 4.46 70.74 -8.38
C SER A 13 4.35 70.99 -6.88
N ALA A 14 4.41 72.26 -6.48
CA ALA A 14 4.17 72.70 -5.11
C ALA A 14 2.80 72.20 -4.62
N PHE A 15 2.79 71.44 -3.52
CA PHE A 15 1.56 71.03 -2.85
C PHE A 15 0.84 72.27 -2.32
N ALA A 16 -0.39 72.48 -2.75
CA ALA A 16 -1.29 73.45 -2.14
C ALA A 16 -1.57 73.01 -0.69
N ALA A 17 -1.16 73.83 0.28
CA ALA A 17 -1.50 73.63 1.69
C ALA A 17 -3.00 73.86 1.88
N GLY A 18 -3.78 72.78 1.80
CA GLY A 18 -5.20 72.80 2.12
C GLY A 18 -5.41 73.13 3.60
N THR A 19 -6.17 74.18 3.88
CA THR A 19 -6.60 74.65 5.22
C THR A 19 -7.69 73.77 5.83
N GLY A 20 -7.59 72.45 5.65
CA GLY A 20 -8.50 71.47 6.25
C GLY A 20 -8.01 71.02 7.62
N LYS A 21 -8.90 70.98 8.63
CA LYS A 21 -8.59 70.39 9.94
C LYS A 21 -7.97 69.00 9.76
N ALA A 22 -6.82 68.75 10.39
CA ALA A 22 -6.18 67.44 10.37
C ALA A 22 -7.17 66.37 10.84
N PHE A 23 -7.36 65.30 10.05
CA PHE A 23 -8.23 64.19 10.41
C PHE A 23 -7.71 63.51 11.68
N THR A 24 -8.50 63.52 12.75
CA THR A 24 -8.18 62.93 14.06
C THR A 24 -8.85 61.56 14.30
N GLY A 25 -9.47 60.98 13.26
CA GLY A 25 -10.12 59.67 13.35
C GLY A 25 -9.15 58.50 13.15
N ALA A 26 -9.59 57.29 13.50
CA ALA A 26 -8.86 56.07 13.17
C ALA A 26 -9.03 55.73 11.68
N TYR A 27 -7.95 55.40 10.98
CA TYR A 27 -8.06 54.86 9.61
C TYR A 27 -8.44 53.38 9.67
N ALA A 28 -8.93 52.80 8.57
CA ALA A 28 -9.40 51.41 8.51
C ALA A 28 -8.35 50.36 8.99
N TRP A 29 -7.06 50.69 8.93
CA TRP A 29 -5.96 49.81 9.36
C TRP A 29 -5.60 49.93 10.85
N ASN A 30 -6.13 50.94 11.55
CA ASN A 30 -5.88 51.29 12.96
C ASN A 30 -7.17 51.56 13.75
N ALA A 31 -8.33 51.35 13.13
CA ALA A 31 -9.61 51.23 13.84
C ALA A 31 -9.53 50.04 14.83
N PRO A 32 -10.00 50.21 16.08
CA PRO A 32 -10.06 49.11 17.05
C PRO A 32 -10.86 47.96 16.43
N ARG A 33 -10.19 46.83 16.18
CA ARG A 33 -10.89 45.60 15.76
C ARG A 33 -11.70 45.10 16.95
N GLU A 34 -12.88 44.55 16.70
CA GLU A 34 -13.62 43.84 17.74
C GLU A 34 -12.67 42.84 18.41
N ALA A 35 -12.64 42.86 19.75
CA ALA A 35 -11.90 41.88 20.51
C ALA A 35 -12.37 40.50 20.04
N VAL A 36 -11.44 39.66 19.58
CA VAL A 36 -11.74 38.25 19.27
C VAL A 36 -12.35 37.66 20.54
N GLY A 37 -13.66 37.46 20.54
CA GLY A 37 -14.37 36.95 21.69
C GLY A 37 -13.73 35.65 22.15
N ARG A 38 -13.61 35.45 23.47
CA ARG A 38 -13.12 34.17 24.01
C ARG A 38 -14.02 33.07 23.45
N GLU A 39 -13.42 32.18 22.67
CA GLU A 39 -14.15 31.08 22.04
C GLU A 39 -14.84 30.25 23.12
N ARG A 40 -16.11 29.89 22.89
CA ARG A 40 -16.94 29.25 23.92
C ARG A 40 -16.30 27.94 24.43
N PRO A 41 -16.49 27.59 25.71
CA PRO A 41 -16.17 26.25 26.17
C PRO A 41 -17.06 25.21 25.48
N LEU A 42 -16.60 23.96 25.51
CA LEU A 42 -17.43 22.83 25.09
C LEU A 42 -18.60 22.64 26.07
N THR A 43 -19.76 22.31 25.53
CA THR A 43 -20.92 21.90 26.33
C THR A 43 -20.68 20.53 26.97
N ARG A 44 -21.49 20.17 27.96
CA ARG A 44 -21.44 18.84 28.62
C ARG A 44 -21.58 17.69 27.61
N ASP A 45 -22.46 17.84 26.64
CA ASP A 45 -22.70 16.80 25.64
C ASP A 45 -21.58 16.70 24.62
N GLU A 46 -20.99 17.83 24.19
CA GLU A 46 -19.79 17.83 23.36
C GLU A 46 -18.61 17.16 24.08
N MET A 47 -18.43 17.43 25.37
CA MET A 47 -17.40 16.76 26.17
C MET A 47 -17.60 15.23 26.23
N ARG A 48 -18.85 14.76 26.39
CA ARG A 48 -19.17 13.33 26.34
C ARG A 48 -18.84 12.72 24.97
N GLN A 49 -19.16 13.41 23.88
CA GLN A 49 -18.80 12.97 22.53
C GLN A 49 -17.28 12.90 22.34
N VAL A 50 -16.54 13.92 22.79
CA VAL A 50 -15.07 13.91 22.78
C VAL A 50 -14.54 12.66 23.49
N GLN A 51 -15.04 12.37 24.69
CA GLN A 51 -14.62 11.18 25.45
C GLN A 51 -14.92 9.87 24.69
N GLY A 52 -16.10 9.77 24.08
CA GLY A 52 -16.48 8.62 23.26
C GLY A 52 -15.54 8.40 22.08
N VAL A 53 -15.26 9.45 21.30
CA VAL A 53 -14.35 9.36 20.15
C VAL A 53 -12.91 9.07 20.56
N LEU A 54 -12.42 9.69 21.65
CA LEU A 54 -11.09 9.41 22.17
C LEU A 54 -10.96 7.97 22.68
N SER A 55 -12.01 7.40 23.29
CA SER A 55 -12.06 5.98 23.64
C SER A 55 -11.91 5.08 22.41
N THR A 56 -12.56 5.43 21.30
CA THR A 56 -12.40 4.72 20.02
C THR A 56 -10.97 4.83 19.48
N ILE A 57 -10.38 6.03 19.49
CA ILE A 57 -8.99 6.26 19.08
C ILE A 57 -8.02 5.45 19.95
N ASN A 58 -8.28 5.32 21.25
CA ASN A 58 -7.40 4.61 22.18
C ASN A 58 -7.32 3.09 21.93
N ARG A 59 -8.35 2.52 21.29
CA ARG A 59 -8.39 1.11 20.87
C ARG A 59 -7.66 0.85 19.56
N LEU A 60 -7.31 1.90 18.80
CA LEU A 60 -6.54 1.75 17.57
C LEU A 60 -5.10 1.31 17.85
N PRO A 61 -4.43 0.66 16.88
CA PRO A 61 -3.01 0.43 16.93
C PRO A 61 -2.21 1.71 17.22
N TYR A 62 -1.08 1.57 17.93
CA TYR A 62 -0.29 2.71 18.41
C TYR A 62 0.03 3.73 17.31
N PHE A 63 0.35 3.30 16.09
CA PHE A 63 0.71 4.21 15.00
C PHE A 63 -0.46 5.10 14.55
N LEU A 64 -1.71 4.63 14.60
CA LEU A 64 -2.89 5.45 14.33
C LEU A 64 -3.30 6.25 15.54
N ARG A 65 -3.27 5.64 16.73
CA ARG A 65 -3.59 6.32 17.99
C ARG A 65 -2.71 7.54 18.19
N SER A 66 -1.40 7.38 18.07
CA SER A 66 -0.43 8.48 18.21
C SER A 66 -0.67 9.57 17.16
N LEU A 67 -0.97 9.20 15.90
CA LEU A 67 -1.30 10.15 14.83
C LEU A 67 -2.51 11.03 15.21
N PHE A 68 -3.62 10.41 15.61
CA PHE A 68 -4.85 11.13 15.89
C PHE A 68 -4.82 11.90 17.21
N THR A 69 -4.27 11.32 18.27
CA THR A 69 -4.11 12.00 19.56
C THR A 69 -3.20 13.22 19.42
N SER A 70 -2.06 13.09 18.73
CA SER A 70 -1.15 14.22 18.51
C SER A 70 -1.80 15.33 17.69
N ARG A 71 -2.57 14.97 16.66
CA ARG A 71 -3.31 15.95 15.84
C ARG A 71 -4.39 16.66 16.64
N TYR A 72 -5.15 15.93 17.45
CA TYR A 72 -6.17 16.49 18.33
C TYR A 72 -5.56 17.44 19.36
N ASP A 73 -4.51 17.03 20.07
CA ASP A 73 -3.83 17.85 21.06
C ASP A 73 -3.24 19.12 20.45
N TYR A 74 -2.64 19.02 19.26
CA TYR A 74 -2.15 20.18 18.54
C TYR A 74 -3.28 21.17 18.23
N ILE A 75 -4.41 20.71 17.69
CA ILE A 75 -5.55 21.57 17.36
C ILE A 75 -6.14 22.20 18.63
N ARG A 76 -6.30 21.41 19.70
CA ARG A 76 -6.85 21.87 20.98
C ARG A 76 -5.98 22.96 21.62
N ARG A 77 -4.64 22.84 21.53
CA ARG A 77 -3.68 23.80 22.12
C ARG A 77 -3.46 25.05 21.26
N ASN A 78 -3.44 24.91 19.93
CA ASN A 78 -3.05 25.99 19.02
C ASN A 78 -4.23 26.68 18.33
N LYS A 79 -5.43 26.08 18.35
CA LYS A 79 -6.65 26.69 17.82
C LYS A 79 -7.66 26.87 18.94
N SER A 80 -8.42 25.83 19.25
CA SER A 80 -9.39 25.87 20.34
C SER A 80 -9.94 24.47 20.69
N PRO A 81 -10.56 24.32 21.87
CA PRO A 81 -11.32 23.11 22.22
C PRO A 81 -12.41 22.77 21.21
N VAL A 82 -13.11 23.77 20.66
CA VAL A 82 -14.18 23.60 19.67
C VAL A 82 -13.63 23.05 18.34
N HIS A 83 -12.50 23.57 17.87
CA HIS A 83 -11.82 23.02 16.69
C HIS A 83 -11.34 21.58 16.93
N GLY A 84 -10.88 21.27 18.15
CA GLY A 84 -10.53 19.90 18.55
C GLY A 84 -11.74 18.97 18.48
N PHE A 85 -12.90 19.42 18.97
CA PHE A 85 -14.16 18.70 18.87
C PHE A 85 -14.55 18.43 17.41
N TYR A 86 -14.50 19.45 16.53
CA TYR A 86 -14.81 19.26 15.10
C TYR A 86 -13.85 18.32 14.39
N PHE A 87 -12.57 18.31 14.77
CA PHE A 87 -11.63 17.31 14.26
C PHE A 87 -12.08 15.90 14.65
N LEU A 88 -12.42 15.67 15.91
CA LEU A 88 -12.85 14.34 16.37
C LEU A 88 -14.16 13.89 15.72
N THR A 89 -15.19 14.74 15.69
CA THR A 89 -16.52 14.34 15.18
C THR A 89 -16.61 14.40 13.66
N SER A 90 -16.25 15.54 13.07
CA SER A 90 -16.48 15.78 11.63
C SER A 90 -15.40 15.20 10.74
N THR A 91 -14.16 15.08 11.24
CA THR A 91 -13.05 14.52 10.47
C THR A 91 -12.82 13.07 10.82
N PHE A 92 -12.45 12.76 12.07
CA PHE A 92 -12.12 11.39 12.47
C PHE A 92 -13.36 10.49 12.39
N GLN A 93 -14.39 10.74 13.20
CA GLN A 93 -15.54 9.85 13.31
C GLN A 93 -16.38 9.78 12.02
N ARG A 94 -16.66 10.91 11.37
CA ARG A 94 -17.50 10.93 10.17
C ARG A 94 -16.77 10.51 8.89
N ARG A 95 -15.48 10.83 8.72
CA ARG A 95 -14.78 10.65 7.43
C ARG A 95 -13.69 9.57 7.46
N LEU A 96 -12.94 9.43 8.56
CA LEU A 96 -11.81 8.50 8.63
C LEU A 96 -12.20 7.15 9.24
N TRP A 97 -13.06 7.14 10.25
CA TRP A 97 -13.46 5.93 10.95
C TRP A 97 -14.11 4.89 10.02
N PRO A 98 -15.08 5.23 9.14
CA PRO A 98 -15.65 4.25 8.21
C PRO A 98 -14.60 3.65 7.27
N ARG A 99 -13.58 4.42 6.89
CA ARG A 99 -12.47 3.95 6.04
C ARG A 99 -11.58 2.95 6.79
N ILE A 100 -11.30 3.21 8.07
CA ILE A 100 -10.56 2.30 8.94
C ILE A 100 -11.33 1.00 9.12
N GLU A 101 -12.62 1.08 9.44
CA GLU A 101 -13.50 -0.10 9.59
C GLU A 101 -13.52 -0.91 8.30
N ARG A 102 -13.67 -0.26 7.15
CA ARG A 102 -13.71 -0.98 5.87
C ARG A 102 -12.40 -1.69 5.54
N VAL A 103 -11.25 -1.06 5.82
CA VAL A 103 -9.95 -1.74 5.69
C VAL A 103 -9.87 -2.94 6.64
N ASN A 104 -10.26 -2.77 7.91
CA ASN A 104 -10.23 -3.86 8.88
C ASN A 104 -11.12 -5.03 8.45
N GLN A 105 -12.34 -4.77 7.97
CA GLN A 105 -13.26 -5.80 7.45
C GLN A 105 -12.63 -6.63 6.33
N ARG A 106 -11.90 -6.01 5.40
CA ARG A 106 -11.19 -6.73 4.33
C ARG A 106 -10.04 -7.62 4.82
N HIS A 107 -9.55 -7.35 6.02
CA HIS A 107 -8.46 -8.06 6.66
C HIS A 107 -8.96 -8.90 7.84
N GLU A 108 -10.27 -9.01 8.05
CA GLU A 108 -10.82 -9.84 9.12
C GLU A 108 -10.40 -11.29 8.95
N MET A 109 -10.27 -11.96 10.09
CA MET A 109 -10.04 -13.39 10.11
C MET A 109 -11.19 -14.11 9.41
N ASN A 110 -10.86 -15.07 8.55
CA ASN A 110 -11.87 -15.87 7.86
C ASN A 110 -12.38 -16.98 8.80
N THR A 111 -13.30 -16.63 9.69
CA THR A 111 -13.89 -17.55 10.67
C THR A 111 -14.70 -18.68 10.02
N ASP A 112 -15.20 -18.46 8.80
CA ASP A 112 -15.92 -19.48 8.04
C ASP A 112 -15.00 -20.61 7.56
N ALA A 113 -13.70 -20.34 7.44
CA ALA A 113 -12.72 -21.37 7.04
C ALA A 113 -12.44 -22.37 8.17
N SER A 114 -12.45 -21.93 9.42
CA SER A 114 -12.31 -22.81 10.58
C SER A 114 -12.62 -22.11 11.90
N LEU A 115 -13.33 -22.84 12.77
CA LEU A 115 -13.63 -22.43 14.14
C LEU A 115 -12.48 -22.70 15.11
N LEU A 116 -11.46 -23.50 14.72
CA LEU A 116 -10.32 -23.85 15.56
C LEU A 116 -9.66 -22.63 16.20
N PHE A 117 -9.59 -21.54 15.43
CA PHE A 117 -8.87 -20.33 15.82
C PHE A 117 -9.77 -19.19 16.27
N LEU A 118 -11.02 -19.44 16.67
CA LEU A 118 -11.95 -18.37 17.06
C LEU A 118 -11.39 -17.51 18.21
N ALA A 119 -10.68 -18.13 19.16
CA ALA A 119 -10.01 -17.43 20.27
C ALA A 119 -8.86 -16.52 19.81
N GLU A 120 -8.33 -16.72 18.60
CA GLU A 120 -7.25 -15.92 18.03
C GLU A 120 -7.76 -14.69 17.25
N ARG A 121 -9.07 -14.51 17.11
CA ARG A 121 -9.67 -13.39 16.34
C ARG A 121 -9.16 -12.02 16.81
N ASP A 122 -9.21 -11.76 18.11
CA ASP A 122 -8.78 -10.49 18.69
C ASP A 122 -7.26 -10.30 18.65
N HIS A 123 -6.50 -11.40 18.65
CA HIS A 123 -5.07 -11.34 18.42
C HIS A 123 -4.79 -10.98 16.96
N TYR A 124 -5.41 -11.66 16.00
CA TYR A 124 -5.26 -11.38 14.58
C TYR A 124 -5.70 -9.95 14.22
N ALA A 125 -6.78 -9.43 14.83
CA ALA A 125 -7.22 -8.05 14.64
C ALA A 125 -6.17 -6.99 15.06
N ARG A 126 -5.25 -7.34 15.97
CA ARG A 126 -4.15 -6.48 16.41
C ARG A 126 -2.89 -6.61 15.56
N LEU A 127 -2.86 -7.52 14.58
CA LEU A 127 -1.73 -7.74 13.67
C LEU A 127 -1.06 -6.46 13.15
N PRO A 128 -1.77 -5.42 12.65
CA PRO A 128 -1.11 -4.21 12.13
C PRO A 128 -0.29 -3.46 13.19
N GLY A 129 -0.58 -3.63 14.48
CA GLY A 129 0.15 -3.02 15.59
C GLY A 129 1.21 -3.92 16.25
N MET A 130 1.28 -5.20 15.90
CA MET A 130 2.19 -6.15 16.55
C MET A 130 3.66 -5.84 16.26
N ASN A 131 4.50 -5.84 17.30
CA ASN A 131 5.95 -5.85 17.12
C ASN A 131 6.45 -7.25 16.70
N ASP A 132 7.71 -7.36 16.27
CA ASP A 132 8.27 -8.62 15.74
C ASP A 132 8.31 -9.74 16.80
N LYS A 133 8.44 -9.42 18.09
CA LYS A 133 8.44 -10.41 19.18
C LYS A 133 7.03 -10.97 19.42
N GLU A 134 6.02 -10.11 19.45
CA GLU A 134 4.61 -10.53 19.58
C GLU A 134 4.18 -11.36 18.37
N LEU A 135 4.56 -10.93 17.15
CA LEU A 135 4.24 -11.63 15.91
C LEU A 135 4.83 -13.05 15.88
N LYS A 136 6.08 -13.24 16.31
CA LYS A 136 6.71 -14.57 16.41
C LYS A 136 5.98 -15.49 17.39
N LYS A 137 5.61 -14.97 18.56
CA LYS A 137 4.83 -15.75 19.55
C LYS A 137 3.46 -16.16 19.00
N PHE A 138 2.81 -15.25 18.27
CA PHE A 138 1.53 -15.53 17.64
C PHE A 138 1.66 -16.58 16.52
N ALA A 139 2.69 -16.47 15.68
CA ALA A 139 3.01 -17.46 14.65
C ALA A 139 3.26 -18.86 15.25
N ALA A 140 4.06 -18.95 16.31
CA ALA A 140 4.34 -20.20 17.01
C ALA A 140 3.05 -20.85 17.56
N ARG A 141 2.15 -20.05 18.15
CA ARG A 141 0.88 -20.54 18.67
C ARG A 141 -0.02 -21.14 17.57
N ILE A 142 -0.12 -20.47 16.42
CA ILE A 142 -0.87 -20.99 15.26
C ILE A 142 -0.27 -22.32 14.80
N SER A 143 1.06 -22.36 14.68
CA SER A 143 1.81 -23.55 14.29
C SER A 143 1.54 -24.74 15.22
N SER A 144 1.61 -24.51 16.54
CA SER A 144 1.33 -25.55 17.54
C SER A 144 -0.11 -26.05 17.50
N GLN A 145 -1.09 -25.15 17.29
CA GLN A 145 -2.50 -25.56 17.16
C GLN A 145 -2.75 -26.40 15.90
N LEU A 146 -2.13 -26.06 14.77
CA LEU A 146 -2.21 -26.88 13.55
C LEU A 146 -1.53 -28.23 13.72
N PHE A 147 -0.42 -28.28 14.44
CA PHE A 147 0.25 -29.53 14.78
C PHE A 147 -0.63 -30.43 15.67
N MET A 148 -1.20 -29.89 16.75
CA MET A 148 -2.11 -30.65 17.62
C MET A 148 -3.32 -31.18 16.84
N MET A 149 -3.94 -30.35 16.00
CA MET A 149 -5.04 -30.77 15.11
C MET A 149 -4.61 -31.91 14.18
N TYR A 150 -3.40 -31.87 13.64
CA TYR A 150 -2.89 -32.95 12.79
C TYR A 150 -2.71 -34.26 13.55
N GLU A 151 -2.16 -34.23 14.76
CA GLU A 151 -1.97 -35.42 15.61
C GLU A 151 -3.34 -36.04 15.93
N GLU A 152 -4.32 -35.23 16.34
CA GLU A 152 -5.70 -35.69 16.61
C GLU A 152 -6.35 -36.33 15.37
N LEU A 153 -6.11 -35.76 14.18
CA LEU A 153 -6.61 -36.32 12.93
C LEU A 153 -5.90 -37.63 12.54
N CYS A 154 -4.62 -37.77 12.86
CA CYS A 154 -3.88 -39.01 12.65
C CYS A 154 -4.42 -40.11 13.56
N ASP A 155 -4.62 -39.82 14.84
CA ASP A 155 -5.17 -40.76 15.81
C ASP A 155 -6.58 -41.20 15.39
N ALA A 156 -7.46 -40.25 15.07
CA ALA A 156 -8.82 -40.56 14.60
C ALA A 156 -8.84 -41.38 13.30
N TRP A 157 -7.88 -41.16 12.40
CA TRP A 157 -7.75 -41.94 11.18
C TRP A 157 -7.34 -43.38 11.48
N VAL A 158 -6.33 -43.57 12.35
CA VAL A 158 -5.85 -44.89 12.76
C VAL A 158 -6.95 -45.65 13.50
N ASP A 159 -7.69 -45.01 14.40
CA ASP A 159 -8.82 -45.63 15.10
C ASP A 159 -9.90 -46.14 14.13
N ALA A 160 -10.10 -45.43 13.01
CA ALA A 160 -11.08 -45.83 11.98
C ALA A 160 -10.57 -46.88 10.99
N HIS A 161 -9.25 -46.97 10.75
CA HIS A 161 -8.65 -47.80 9.68
C HIS A 161 -7.67 -48.87 10.20
N GLY A 162 -7.51 -48.98 11.52
CA GLY A 162 -6.75 -50.04 12.21
C GLY A 162 -5.26 -49.73 12.38
N GLU A 163 -4.50 -49.69 11.28
CA GLU A 163 -3.02 -49.67 11.32
C GLU A 163 -2.43 -48.30 10.97
N LYS A 164 -1.24 -47.99 11.51
CA LYS A 164 -0.54 -46.71 11.26
C LYS A 164 -0.09 -46.57 9.80
N GLU A 165 0.15 -47.67 9.14
CA GLU A 165 0.51 -47.79 7.73
C GLU A 165 -0.57 -47.18 6.82
N SER A 166 -1.83 -47.17 7.27
CA SER A 166 -2.95 -46.55 6.54
C SER A 166 -2.79 -45.03 6.35
N LEU A 167 -1.99 -44.36 7.20
CA LEU A 167 -1.70 -42.92 7.10
C LEU A 167 -0.88 -42.56 5.87
N PHE A 168 -0.15 -43.51 5.28
CA PHE A 168 0.78 -43.23 4.18
C PHE A 168 0.14 -43.37 2.78
N THR A 169 -1.19 -43.44 2.72
CA THR A 169 -1.96 -43.48 1.47
C THR A 169 -2.26 -42.08 0.95
N ASP A 170 -2.46 -41.96 -0.37
CA ASP A 170 -2.89 -40.69 -0.99
C ASP A 170 -4.22 -40.19 -0.41
N GLU A 171 -5.13 -41.10 -0.06
CA GLU A 171 -6.42 -40.78 0.54
C GLU A 171 -6.26 -40.18 1.95
N ALA A 172 -5.54 -40.87 2.83
CA ALA A 172 -5.25 -40.38 4.19
C ALA A 172 -4.55 -39.03 4.15
N GLN A 173 -3.52 -38.89 3.32
CA GLN A 173 -2.76 -37.65 3.22
C GLN A 173 -3.58 -36.51 2.62
N ALA A 174 -4.48 -36.79 1.68
CA ALA A 174 -5.44 -35.80 1.18
C ALA A 174 -6.44 -35.38 2.26
N HIS A 175 -6.94 -36.31 3.06
CA HIS A 175 -7.82 -36.05 4.19
C HIS A 175 -7.15 -35.16 5.25
N LEU A 176 -5.95 -35.54 5.72
CA LEU A 176 -5.19 -34.80 6.72
C LEU A 176 -4.84 -33.39 6.24
N TYR A 177 -4.29 -33.28 5.02
CA TYR A 177 -4.00 -31.99 4.42
C TYR A 177 -5.25 -31.12 4.31
N GLY A 178 -6.36 -31.68 3.83
CA GLY A 178 -7.60 -30.94 3.61
C GLY A 178 -8.08 -30.21 4.86
N HIS A 179 -8.00 -30.88 6.00
CA HIS A 179 -8.37 -30.34 7.29
C HIS A 179 -7.35 -29.31 7.80
N VAL A 180 -6.06 -29.66 7.85
CA VAL A 180 -5.01 -28.77 8.39
C VAL A 180 -4.85 -27.51 7.52
N ALA A 181 -4.75 -27.69 6.19
CA ALA A 181 -4.66 -26.58 5.25
C ALA A 181 -5.96 -25.77 5.19
N GLY A 182 -7.11 -26.44 5.30
CA GLY A 182 -8.42 -25.80 5.41
C GLY A 182 -8.48 -24.86 6.60
N ALA A 183 -8.06 -25.32 7.77
CA ALA A 183 -8.02 -24.52 8.99
C ALA A 183 -7.07 -23.33 8.88
N ALA A 184 -5.89 -23.54 8.30
CA ALA A 184 -4.90 -22.50 8.10
C ALA A 184 -5.41 -21.31 7.25
N ARG A 185 -6.41 -21.53 6.37
CA ARG A 185 -7.04 -20.46 5.58
C ARG A 185 -7.79 -19.42 6.43
N ALA A 186 -8.09 -19.70 7.70
CA ALA A 186 -8.66 -18.72 8.62
C ALA A 186 -7.81 -17.44 8.71
N PHE A 187 -6.50 -17.55 8.51
CA PHE A 187 -5.56 -16.43 8.50
C PHE A 187 -5.35 -15.80 7.11
N ASN A 188 -6.29 -15.95 6.19
CA ASN A 188 -6.24 -15.34 4.84
C ASN A 188 -5.00 -15.72 4.02
N ILE A 189 -4.43 -16.89 4.26
CA ILE A 189 -3.35 -17.47 3.45
C ILE A 189 -3.90 -18.43 2.41
N SER A 190 -3.13 -18.67 1.35
CA SER A 190 -3.37 -19.75 0.40
C SER A 190 -2.37 -20.86 0.67
N PRO A 191 -2.78 -21.99 1.28
CA PRO A 191 -1.90 -23.14 1.48
C PRO A 191 -1.29 -23.64 0.17
N LEU A 192 -0.07 -24.16 0.26
CA LEU A 192 0.64 -24.75 -0.88
C LEU A 192 -0.16 -25.94 -1.43
N TYR A 193 -0.33 -26.02 -2.76
CA TYR A 193 -1.10 -27.06 -3.46
C TYR A 193 -2.62 -27.08 -3.23
N TRP A 194 -3.20 -26.05 -2.60
CA TRP A 194 -4.64 -26.00 -2.33
C TRP A 194 -5.51 -26.24 -3.58
N ASN A 195 -5.13 -25.65 -4.72
CA ASN A 195 -5.85 -25.85 -5.99
C ASN A 195 -5.73 -27.28 -6.54
N LYS A 196 -4.62 -28.00 -6.28
CA LYS A 196 -4.47 -29.41 -6.68
C LYS A 196 -5.30 -30.31 -5.78
N TYR A 197 -5.29 -30.05 -4.47
CA TYR A 197 -6.17 -30.72 -3.50
C TYR A 197 -7.64 -30.58 -3.90
N ARG A 198 -8.09 -29.36 -4.21
CA ARG A 198 -9.48 -29.09 -4.66
C ARG A 198 -9.87 -29.81 -5.96
N LYS A 199 -8.89 -30.28 -6.75
CA LYS A 199 -9.11 -31.04 -7.99
C LYS A 199 -8.93 -32.55 -7.80
N GLY A 200 -8.61 -33.03 -6.59
CA GLY A 200 -8.27 -34.43 -6.35
C GLY A 200 -6.95 -34.87 -6.98
N GLN A 201 -6.04 -33.93 -7.26
CA GLN A 201 -4.77 -34.16 -7.97
C GLN A 201 -3.54 -34.01 -7.06
N MET A 202 -3.73 -34.17 -5.75
CA MET A 202 -2.66 -34.02 -4.77
C MET A 202 -2.00 -35.37 -4.50
N THR A 203 -0.67 -35.38 -4.45
CA THR A 203 0.10 -36.57 -4.10
C THR A 203 0.49 -36.57 -2.62
N THR A 204 0.75 -37.75 -2.08
CA THR A 204 1.31 -37.96 -0.73
C THR A 204 2.52 -37.03 -0.44
N ARG A 205 3.51 -36.99 -1.34
CA ARG A 205 4.69 -36.11 -1.17
C ARG A 205 4.32 -34.62 -1.11
N GLN A 206 3.34 -34.19 -1.90
CA GLN A 206 2.87 -32.81 -1.90
C GLN A 206 2.18 -32.48 -0.57
N ALA A 207 1.33 -33.38 -0.08
CA ALA A 207 0.64 -33.24 1.20
C ALA A 207 1.65 -33.06 2.35
N TYR A 208 2.60 -33.98 2.52
CA TYR A 208 3.66 -33.88 3.55
C TYR A 208 4.41 -32.55 3.48
N SER A 209 4.89 -32.17 2.30
CA SER A 209 5.66 -30.94 2.13
C SER A 209 4.85 -29.68 2.47
N ALA A 210 3.54 -29.70 2.23
CA ALA A 210 2.68 -28.57 2.52
C ALA A 210 2.29 -28.52 4.00
N ILE A 211 1.98 -29.68 4.61
CA ILE A 211 1.72 -29.83 6.05
C ILE A 211 2.94 -29.40 6.86
N ALA A 212 4.14 -29.84 6.51
CA ALA A 212 5.38 -29.45 7.19
C ALA A 212 5.60 -27.93 7.21
N ARG A 213 5.18 -27.20 6.16
CA ARG A 213 5.21 -25.72 6.16
C ARG A 213 4.22 -25.12 7.15
N LEU A 214 3.06 -25.74 7.35
CA LEU A 214 2.03 -25.28 8.27
C LEU A 214 2.43 -25.50 9.74
N PHE A 215 3.37 -26.41 10.02
CA PHE A 215 3.98 -26.61 11.34
C PHE A 215 5.24 -25.79 11.58
N ASN A 216 5.68 -25.03 10.58
CA ASN A 216 6.85 -24.18 10.68
C ASN A 216 6.44 -22.76 11.12
N ASP A 217 6.80 -22.40 12.34
CA ASP A 217 6.50 -21.10 12.93
C ASP A 217 7.25 -19.94 12.25
N GLU A 218 8.45 -20.20 11.73
CA GLU A 218 9.20 -19.25 10.92
C GLU A 218 8.46 -18.95 9.61
N TRP A 219 7.89 -19.96 8.95
CA TRP A 219 7.06 -19.76 7.76
C TRP A 219 5.85 -18.90 8.07
N TRP A 220 5.14 -19.17 9.17
CA TRP A 220 4.04 -18.34 9.66
C TRP A 220 4.46 -16.91 9.96
N THR A 221 5.62 -16.73 10.59
CA THR A 221 6.21 -15.41 10.86
C THR A 221 6.37 -14.62 9.57
N HIS A 222 6.87 -15.24 8.50
CA HIS A 222 7.01 -14.59 7.20
C HIS A 222 5.66 -14.23 6.57
N GLN A 223 4.68 -15.14 6.61
CA GLN A 223 3.33 -14.88 6.08
C GLN A 223 2.65 -13.71 6.81
N LEU A 224 2.63 -13.76 8.14
CA LEU A 224 1.99 -12.75 8.99
C LEU A 224 2.72 -11.41 8.93
N LYS A 225 4.05 -11.39 8.84
CA LYS A 225 4.82 -10.14 8.64
C LYS A 225 4.44 -9.48 7.31
N GLY A 226 4.30 -10.27 6.25
CA GLY A 226 3.80 -9.80 4.96
C GLY A 226 2.40 -9.21 5.04
N GLN A 227 1.48 -9.86 5.77
CA GLN A 227 0.11 -9.37 5.98
C GLN A 227 0.09 -8.09 6.82
N ARG A 228 0.79 -8.07 7.95
CA ARG A 228 0.97 -6.90 8.83
C ARG A 228 1.38 -5.67 8.05
N MET A 229 2.44 -5.78 7.23
CA MET A 229 2.95 -4.64 6.45
C MET A 229 1.89 -4.11 5.47
N ARG A 230 1.14 -4.99 4.80
CA ARG A 230 0.09 -4.58 3.86
C ARG A 230 -1.10 -3.95 4.55
N TRP A 231 -1.55 -4.52 5.67
CA TRP A 231 -2.67 -4.00 6.44
C TRP A 231 -2.31 -2.65 7.07
N HIS A 232 -1.11 -2.52 7.65
CA HIS A 232 -0.60 -1.26 8.18
C HIS A 232 -0.56 -0.17 7.09
N GLU A 233 -0.06 -0.48 5.90
CA GLU A 233 -0.05 0.47 4.78
C GLU A 233 -1.47 0.82 4.30
N ALA A 234 -2.36 -0.17 4.18
CA ALA A 234 -3.76 0.06 3.81
C ALA A 234 -4.47 0.99 4.80
N LEU A 235 -4.20 0.86 6.09
CA LEU A 235 -4.71 1.76 7.13
C LEU A 235 -4.16 3.18 6.97
N LEU A 236 -2.87 3.35 6.68
CA LEU A 236 -2.28 4.66 6.44
C LEU A 236 -2.82 5.34 5.17
N ILE A 237 -3.06 4.57 4.11
CA ILE A 237 -3.76 5.03 2.90
C ILE A 237 -5.20 5.48 3.26
N ALA A 238 -5.92 4.67 4.05
CA ALA A 238 -7.29 4.94 4.47
C ALA A 238 -7.43 6.21 5.31
N VAL A 239 -6.39 6.62 6.03
CA VAL A 239 -6.42 7.84 6.84
C VAL A 239 -5.81 9.05 6.10
N GLY A 240 -5.37 8.84 4.85
CA GLY A 240 -4.82 9.90 4.00
C GLY A 240 -3.36 10.26 4.32
N GLU A 241 -2.57 9.35 4.89
CA GLU A 241 -1.13 9.57 5.10
C GLU A 241 -0.29 9.29 3.84
N VAL A 242 -0.90 8.65 2.83
CA VAL A 242 -0.31 8.44 1.49
C VAL A 242 -1.03 9.33 0.50
N ASN A 243 -0.42 10.46 0.19
CA ASN A 243 -0.89 11.42 -0.81
C ASN A 243 0.22 12.41 -1.17
N LYS A 244 -0.06 13.28 -2.16
CA LYS A 244 0.87 14.30 -2.65
C LYS A 244 1.45 15.22 -1.57
N ASP A 245 0.63 15.66 -0.63
CA ASP A 245 0.97 16.68 0.38
C ASP A 245 1.61 16.08 1.65
N ARG A 246 1.53 14.75 1.83
CA ARG A 246 2.01 14.05 3.04
C ARG A 246 3.22 13.16 2.78
N SER A 247 3.03 12.18 1.91
CA SER A 247 4.01 11.15 1.57
C SER A 247 3.54 10.51 0.27
N PRO A 248 4.00 11.00 -0.89
CA PRO A 248 3.55 10.44 -2.16
C PRO A 248 4.03 8.99 -2.29
N TYR A 249 3.25 8.18 -3.01
CA TYR A 249 3.53 6.79 -3.42
C TYR A 249 3.46 5.74 -2.30
N ALA A 250 3.99 6.03 -1.12
CA ALA A 250 3.99 5.14 0.03
C ALA A 250 4.09 5.94 1.32
N SER A 251 3.64 5.35 2.43
CA SER A 251 3.77 5.98 3.73
C SER A 251 5.24 6.14 4.15
N LYS A 252 5.51 7.14 5.00
CA LYS A 252 6.84 7.33 5.62
C LYS A 252 7.31 6.08 6.36
N HIS A 253 6.38 5.31 6.93
CA HIS A 253 6.69 4.05 7.59
C HIS A 253 7.20 3.01 6.60
N ALA A 254 6.47 2.77 5.51
CA ALA A 254 6.88 1.81 4.48
C ALA A 254 8.24 2.18 3.85
N ILE A 255 8.49 3.47 3.61
CA ILE A 255 9.77 3.97 3.09
C ILE A 255 10.91 3.68 4.08
N ARG A 256 10.71 3.97 5.37
CA ARG A 256 11.71 3.70 6.40
C ARG A 256 12.02 2.21 6.51
N ASP A 257 11.00 1.35 6.48
CA ASP A 257 11.17 -0.10 6.55
C ASP A 257 11.95 -0.64 5.36
N VAL A 258 11.67 -0.14 4.15
CA VAL A 258 12.43 -0.51 2.94
C VAL A 258 13.89 -0.06 3.07
N ARG A 259 14.15 1.16 3.55
CA ARG A 259 15.51 1.67 3.76
C ARG A 259 16.26 0.82 4.78
N ALA A 260 15.65 0.50 5.92
CA ALA A 260 16.26 -0.34 6.94
C ALA A 260 16.60 -1.75 6.41
N ARG A 261 15.69 -2.36 5.63
CA ARG A 261 15.97 -3.67 4.99
C ARG A 261 17.10 -3.60 3.97
N ARG A 262 17.15 -2.54 3.15
CA ARG A 262 18.23 -2.34 2.16
C ARG A 262 19.57 -2.15 2.85
N GLN A 263 19.60 -1.40 3.95
CA GLN A 263 20.80 -1.19 4.75
C GLN A 263 21.30 -2.51 5.37
N ALA A 264 20.43 -3.26 6.04
CA ALA A 264 20.78 -4.57 6.60
C ALA A 264 21.27 -5.56 5.54
N ASN A 265 20.63 -5.58 4.37
CA ASN A 265 21.09 -6.41 3.26
C ASN A 265 22.46 -5.96 2.73
N LEU A 266 22.71 -4.65 2.65
CA LEU A 266 24.01 -4.12 2.24
C LEU A 266 25.12 -4.50 3.23
N GLU A 267 24.85 -4.41 4.53
CA GLU A 267 25.77 -4.84 5.59
C GLU A 267 26.06 -6.34 5.49
N PHE A 268 25.04 -7.17 5.28
CA PHE A 268 25.20 -8.60 5.05
C PHE A 268 26.11 -8.87 3.83
N LEU A 269 25.83 -8.25 2.68
CA LEU A 269 26.63 -8.44 1.46
C LEU A 269 28.09 -8.02 1.63
N LYS A 270 28.37 -6.95 2.39
CA LYS A 270 29.73 -6.50 2.70
C LYS A 270 30.48 -7.43 3.65
N SER A 271 29.76 -8.25 4.41
CA SER A 271 30.32 -9.17 5.41
C SER A 271 30.54 -10.59 4.88
N CYS A 272 30.27 -10.83 3.59
CA CYS A 272 30.29 -12.17 3.00
C CYS A 272 31.19 -12.23 1.78
N ASP A 273 31.90 -13.35 1.65
CA ASP A 273 32.65 -13.73 0.45
C ASP A 273 32.03 -14.97 -0.19
N LEU A 274 32.18 -15.10 -1.51
CA LEU A 274 31.95 -16.33 -2.24
C LEU A 274 33.25 -17.13 -2.29
N GLU A 275 33.21 -18.39 -1.88
CA GLU A 275 34.37 -19.29 -1.93
C GLU A 275 34.10 -20.41 -2.93
N ASN A 276 35.03 -20.59 -3.87
CA ASN A 276 35.08 -21.78 -4.70
C ASN A 276 35.61 -22.96 -3.86
N ARG A 277 34.77 -23.96 -3.62
CA ARG A 277 35.12 -25.11 -2.77
C ARG A 277 36.24 -25.99 -3.31
N GLU A 278 36.48 -25.98 -4.62
CA GLU A 278 37.52 -26.80 -5.25
C GLU A 278 38.87 -26.08 -5.31
N THR A 279 38.86 -24.79 -5.66
CA THR A 279 40.10 -24.00 -5.83
C THR A 279 40.50 -23.19 -4.60
N GLY A 280 39.57 -22.98 -3.65
CA GLY A 280 39.75 -22.10 -2.50
C GLY A 280 39.72 -20.60 -2.84
N GLU A 281 39.47 -20.23 -4.10
CA GLU A 281 39.39 -18.83 -4.52
C GLU A 281 38.23 -18.11 -3.83
N ARG A 282 38.50 -16.93 -3.28
CA ARG A 282 37.49 -16.09 -2.61
C ARG A 282 37.26 -14.80 -3.36
N ILE A 283 35.99 -14.45 -3.51
CA ILE A 283 35.59 -13.20 -4.14
C ILE A 283 34.52 -12.52 -3.30
N ASP A 284 34.73 -11.24 -3.02
CA ASP A 284 33.79 -10.40 -2.27
C ASP A 284 32.39 -10.43 -2.90
N LEU A 285 31.38 -10.81 -2.11
CA LEU A 285 30.02 -10.99 -2.58
C LEU A 285 29.43 -9.65 -3.07
N ILE A 286 29.73 -8.54 -2.40
CA ILE A 286 29.18 -7.24 -2.81
C ILE A 286 29.68 -6.84 -4.20
N SER A 287 30.92 -7.16 -4.56
CA SER A 287 31.51 -6.84 -5.86
C SER A 287 30.71 -7.52 -7.00
N LYS A 288 30.34 -8.79 -6.80
CA LYS A 288 29.56 -9.56 -7.78
C LYS A 288 28.12 -9.09 -7.88
N VAL A 289 27.51 -8.75 -6.75
CA VAL A 289 26.16 -8.17 -6.75
C VAL A 289 26.14 -6.83 -7.49
N MET A 290 27.10 -5.96 -7.21
CA MET A 290 27.19 -4.62 -7.81
C MET A 290 27.57 -4.64 -9.30
N GLY A 291 28.25 -5.68 -9.76
CA GLY A 291 28.52 -5.94 -11.19
C GLY A 291 27.38 -6.61 -11.96
N SER A 292 26.26 -6.92 -11.31
CA SER A 292 25.10 -7.58 -11.93
C SER A 292 23.88 -6.65 -12.08
N ILE A 293 22.79 -7.15 -12.69
CA ILE A 293 21.48 -6.47 -12.76
C ILE A 293 20.83 -6.22 -11.39
N SER A 294 21.44 -6.70 -10.30
CA SER A 294 21.06 -6.32 -8.93
C SER A 294 21.38 -4.86 -8.64
N ASN A 295 22.39 -4.29 -9.29
CA ASN A 295 22.68 -2.85 -9.26
C ASN A 295 21.60 -2.08 -10.06
N PRO A 296 20.88 -1.13 -9.44
CA PRO A 296 19.87 -0.33 -10.12
C PRO A 296 20.37 0.43 -11.35
N GLU A 297 21.64 0.84 -11.37
CA GLU A 297 22.24 1.56 -12.50
C GLU A 297 22.42 0.64 -13.72
N ILE A 298 22.98 -0.56 -13.51
CA ILE A 298 23.11 -1.59 -14.55
C ILE A 298 21.73 -2.00 -15.05
N ARG A 299 20.78 -2.26 -14.14
CA ARG A 299 19.40 -2.58 -14.51
C ARG A 299 18.75 -1.49 -15.37
N ARG A 300 19.01 -0.22 -15.08
CA ARG A 300 18.52 0.90 -15.88
C ARG A 300 19.15 0.90 -17.27
N MET A 301 20.45 0.64 -17.38
CA MET A 301 21.14 0.54 -18.67
C MET A 301 20.58 -0.61 -19.51
N GLU A 302 20.36 -1.79 -18.92
CA GLU A 302 19.72 -2.94 -19.58
C GLU A 302 18.31 -2.62 -20.08
N LEU A 303 17.51 -1.93 -19.24
CA LEU A 303 16.17 -1.49 -19.63
C LEU A 303 16.22 -0.52 -20.82
N MET A 304 17.12 0.46 -20.79
CA MET A 304 17.28 1.43 -21.89
C MET A 304 17.76 0.75 -23.18
N ASN A 305 18.69 -0.21 -23.07
CA ASN A 305 19.16 -0.99 -24.22
C ASN A 305 18.02 -1.83 -24.82
N THR A 306 17.18 -2.43 -23.98
CA THR A 306 15.99 -3.17 -24.43
C THR A 306 15.00 -2.26 -25.15
N ILE A 307 14.71 -1.08 -24.60
CA ILE A 307 13.80 -0.09 -25.24
C ILE A 307 14.37 0.33 -26.61
N ALA A 308 15.65 0.68 -26.67
CA ALA A 308 16.30 1.06 -27.92
C ALA A 308 16.30 -0.07 -28.97
N GLY A 309 16.46 -1.32 -28.53
CA GLY A 309 16.36 -2.50 -29.41
C GLY A 309 14.95 -2.66 -29.99
N ILE A 310 13.91 -2.54 -29.16
CA ILE A 310 12.51 -2.61 -29.59
C ILE A 310 12.19 -1.46 -30.56
N GLU A 311 12.62 -0.24 -30.26
CA GLU A 311 12.43 0.93 -31.12
C GLU A 311 13.09 0.76 -32.50
N ARG A 312 14.33 0.25 -32.54
CA ARG A 312 15.03 -0.03 -33.81
C ARG A 312 14.32 -1.10 -34.64
N TYR A 313 13.85 -2.16 -33.99
CA TYR A 313 13.08 -3.20 -34.65
C TYR A 313 11.76 -2.65 -35.23
N ALA A 314 11.01 -1.87 -34.44
CA ALA A 314 9.80 -1.24 -34.92
C ALA A 314 10.04 -0.32 -36.12
N ALA A 315 11.14 0.45 -36.08
CA ALA A 315 11.52 1.29 -37.21
C ALA A 315 11.88 0.47 -38.46
N SER A 316 12.56 -0.67 -38.33
CA SER A 316 12.89 -1.54 -39.47
C SER A 316 11.67 -2.20 -40.10
N GLU A 317 10.63 -2.51 -39.30
CA GLU A 317 9.36 -3.06 -39.78
C GLU A 317 8.39 -1.98 -40.30
N GLY A 318 8.71 -0.69 -40.12
CA GLY A 318 7.82 0.42 -40.46
C GLY A 318 6.60 0.55 -39.53
N ASP A 319 6.69 -0.01 -38.33
CA ASP A 319 5.66 0.05 -37.30
C ASP A 319 5.59 1.43 -36.63
N VAL A 320 4.42 1.75 -36.07
CA VAL A 320 4.15 3.04 -35.39
C VAL A 320 4.06 2.87 -33.89
N GLY A 321 4.67 3.81 -33.16
CA GLY A 321 4.64 3.85 -31.70
C GLY A 321 3.35 4.48 -31.13
N MET A 322 2.92 3.98 -30.00
CA MET A 322 1.80 4.46 -29.19
C MET A 322 2.21 4.54 -27.72
N PHE A 323 2.01 5.72 -27.11
CA PHE A 323 2.16 5.90 -25.67
C PHE A 323 0.80 5.83 -25.00
N ILE A 324 0.55 4.75 -24.27
CA ILE A 324 -0.73 4.50 -23.61
C ILE A 324 -0.52 4.54 -22.10
N THR A 325 -1.39 5.27 -21.41
CA THR A 325 -1.46 5.22 -19.95
C THR A 325 -2.77 4.54 -19.54
N LEU A 326 -2.67 3.37 -18.94
CA LEU A 326 -3.82 2.65 -18.40
C LEU A 326 -3.93 2.95 -16.90
N THR A 327 -5.05 3.53 -16.50
CA THR A 327 -5.33 3.91 -15.11
C THR A 327 -6.52 3.13 -14.56
N ALA A 328 -6.60 3.04 -13.24
CA ALA A 328 -7.72 2.40 -12.58
C ALA A 328 -8.89 3.40 -12.39
N PRO A 329 -10.16 2.95 -12.38
CA PRO A 329 -11.30 3.81 -12.08
C PRO A 329 -11.17 4.52 -10.72
N SER A 330 -11.91 5.63 -10.55
CA SER A 330 -11.84 6.47 -9.34
C SER A 330 -11.96 5.70 -8.02
N LYS A 331 -12.74 4.61 -7.97
CA LYS A 331 -12.89 3.78 -6.75
C LYS A 331 -11.60 3.11 -6.26
N TYR A 332 -10.55 3.05 -7.08
CA TYR A 332 -9.22 2.59 -6.70
C TYR A 332 -8.32 3.70 -6.15
N HIS A 333 -8.76 4.95 -6.19
CA HIS A 333 -7.99 6.12 -5.77
C HIS A 333 -8.46 6.61 -4.39
N PRO A 334 -7.68 6.46 -3.32
CA PRO A 334 -8.08 6.86 -1.96
C PRO A 334 -8.14 8.38 -1.78
N THR A 335 -7.49 9.15 -2.65
CA THR A 335 -7.54 10.61 -2.62
C THR A 335 -7.72 11.16 -4.02
N ARG A 336 -8.18 12.41 -4.12
CA ARG A 336 -8.29 13.15 -5.37
C ARG A 336 -7.70 14.55 -5.20
N GLN A 337 -7.12 15.08 -6.27
CA GLN A 337 -6.69 16.48 -6.31
C GLN A 337 -7.85 17.34 -6.79
N VAL A 338 -8.12 18.43 -6.07
CA VAL A 338 -9.18 19.39 -6.40
C VAL A 338 -8.57 20.79 -6.51
N GLY A 339 -9.03 21.58 -7.48
CA GLY A 339 -8.48 22.91 -7.79
C GLY A 339 -7.62 22.93 -9.05
N LYS A 340 -7.12 24.12 -9.41
CA LYS A 340 -6.27 24.35 -10.61
C LYS A 340 -4.96 25.01 -10.21
N GLY A 341 -3.90 24.73 -10.97
CA GLY A 341 -2.57 25.32 -10.79
C GLY A 341 -1.99 25.05 -9.39
N GLU A 342 -1.47 26.11 -8.77
CA GLU A 342 -0.86 26.07 -7.44
C GLU A 342 -1.87 25.87 -6.31
N ASN A 343 -3.17 26.13 -6.55
CA ASN A 343 -4.25 25.96 -5.57
C ASN A 343 -4.78 24.51 -5.48
N LYS A 344 -4.04 23.53 -6.01
CA LYS A 344 -4.43 22.12 -5.92
C LYS A 344 -4.34 21.65 -4.47
N THR A 345 -5.44 21.15 -3.95
CA THR A 345 -5.52 20.54 -2.62
C THR A 345 -5.86 19.06 -2.73
N VAL A 346 -5.32 18.26 -1.82
CA VAL A 346 -5.70 16.84 -1.72
C VAL A 346 -6.96 16.71 -0.86
N GLN A 347 -7.95 15.99 -1.39
CA GLN A 347 -9.17 15.61 -0.66
C GLN A 347 -9.32 14.09 -0.65
N LEU A 348 -9.98 13.56 0.39
CA LEU A 348 -10.35 12.15 0.42
C LEU A 348 -11.38 11.86 -0.67
N ASN A 349 -11.23 10.71 -1.32
CA ASN A 349 -12.17 10.28 -2.34
C ASN A 349 -13.28 9.42 -1.73
N HIS A 350 -14.53 9.92 -1.77
CA HIS A 350 -15.68 9.18 -1.27
C HIS A 350 -15.95 7.89 -2.07
N GLY A 351 -15.68 7.86 -3.38
CA GLY A 351 -15.88 6.68 -4.21
C GLY A 351 -14.96 5.50 -3.88
N TRP A 352 -13.92 5.72 -3.08
CA TRP A 352 -13.04 4.65 -2.58
C TRP A 352 -13.53 4.04 -1.26
N ASN A 353 -14.34 4.78 -0.48
CA ASN A 353 -14.66 4.43 0.90
C ASN A 353 -15.35 3.07 1.05
N ASP A 354 -16.23 2.73 0.12
CA ASP A 354 -17.02 1.49 0.18
C ASP A 354 -16.21 0.25 -0.22
N GLU A 355 -15.11 0.44 -0.94
CA GLU A 355 -14.32 -0.66 -1.49
C GLU A 355 -13.02 -0.88 -0.72
N ALA A 356 -12.42 0.21 -0.22
CA ALA A 356 -11.11 0.25 0.44
C ALA A 356 -10.01 -0.51 -0.30
N PHE A 357 -9.97 -0.38 -1.64
CA PHE A 357 -9.00 -1.05 -2.48
C PHE A 357 -7.57 -0.60 -2.15
N ASN A 358 -6.66 -1.57 -2.04
CA ASN A 358 -5.23 -1.30 -1.90
C ASN A 358 -4.52 -1.34 -3.27
N PRO A 359 -3.23 -0.94 -3.36
CA PRO A 359 -2.49 -0.95 -4.62
C PRO A 359 -2.43 -2.32 -5.32
N LYS A 360 -2.49 -3.44 -4.58
CA LYS A 360 -2.55 -4.78 -5.19
C LYS A 360 -3.90 -5.05 -5.85
N ASP A 361 -4.99 -4.54 -5.29
CA ASP A 361 -6.33 -4.65 -5.89
C ASP A 361 -6.37 -3.91 -7.23
N ALA A 362 -5.83 -2.70 -7.28
CA ALA A 362 -5.69 -1.93 -8.51
C ALA A 362 -4.77 -2.62 -9.54
N GLN A 363 -3.63 -3.17 -9.10
CA GLN A 363 -2.75 -3.93 -10.00
C GLN A 363 -3.45 -5.18 -10.58
N ARG A 364 -4.22 -5.91 -9.75
CA ARG A 364 -5.01 -7.07 -10.23
C ARG A 364 -6.07 -6.65 -11.25
N TYR A 365 -6.73 -5.51 -11.03
CA TYR A 365 -7.65 -4.93 -11.98
C TYR A 365 -6.97 -4.64 -13.32
N LEU A 366 -5.84 -3.92 -13.32
CA LEU A 366 -5.10 -3.60 -14.55
C LEU A 366 -4.61 -4.85 -15.28
N CYS A 367 -4.11 -5.85 -14.55
CA CYS A 367 -3.75 -7.15 -15.11
C CYS A 367 -4.93 -7.84 -15.80
N ARG A 368 -6.12 -7.80 -15.19
CA ARG A 368 -7.33 -8.39 -15.77
C ARG A 368 -7.73 -7.65 -17.05
N ILE A 369 -7.80 -6.32 -17.02
CA ILE A 369 -8.14 -5.50 -18.19
C ILE A 369 -7.17 -5.77 -19.34
N TRP A 370 -5.86 -5.76 -19.07
CA TRP A 370 -4.86 -6.08 -20.08
C TRP A 370 -5.00 -7.51 -20.62
N SER A 371 -5.38 -8.48 -19.78
CA SER A 371 -5.65 -9.84 -20.27
C SER A 371 -6.82 -9.87 -21.25
N LEU A 372 -7.89 -9.10 -20.98
CA LEU A 372 -9.04 -8.99 -21.89
C LEU A 372 -8.66 -8.30 -23.20
N MET A 373 -7.89 -7.22 -23.14
CA MET A 373 -7.35 -6.53 -24.33
C MET A 373 -6.52 -7.48 -25.18
N ARG A 374 -5.60 -8.26 -24.58
CA ARG A 374 -4.79 -9.24 -25.32
C ARG A 374 -5.62 -10.33 -25.97
N THR A 375 -6.70 -10.78 -25.31
CA THR A 375 -7.65 -11.72 -25.92
C THR A 375 -8.32 -11.08 -27.14
N ALA A 376 -8.84 -9.86 -27.00
CA ALA A 376 -9.47 -9.13 -28.11
C ALA A 376 -8.49 -8.89 -29.27
N PHE A 377 -7.22 -8.54 -29.00
CA PHE A 377 -6.21 -8.42 -30.05
C PHE A 377 -6.01 -9.74 -30.79
N LYS A 378 -5.86 -10.85 -30.07
CA LYS A 378 -5.70 -12.18 -30.66
C LYS A 378 -6.92 -12.56 -31.52
N ASP A 379 -8.13 -12.34 -31.02
CA ASP A 379 -9.36 -12.72 -31.72
C ASP A 379 -9.60 -11.88 -32.99
N ASN A 380 -8.96 -10.71 -33.11
CA ASN A 380 -9.03 -9.81 -34.26
C ASN A 380 -7.75 -9.84 -35.13
N ASP A 381 -6.83 -10.79 -34.90
CA ASP A 381 -5.54 -10.89 -35.60
C ASP A 381 -4.69 -9.60 -35.55
N LEU A 382 -4.74 -8.91 -34.41
CA LEU A 382 -3.99 -7.68 -34.16
C LEU A 382 -2.68 -7.97 -33.45
N GLN A 383 -1.59 -7.45 -34.00
CA GLN A 383 -0.25 -7.62 -33.45
C GLN A 383 0.19 -6.35 -32.75
N VAL A 384 0.48 -6.48 -31.45
CA VAL A 384 1.01 -5.40 -30.63
C VAL A 384 2.15 -5.92 -29.77
N TYR A 385 3.25 -5.19 -29.73
CA TYR A 385 4.40 -5.50 -28.89
C TYR A 385 4.98 -4.23 -28.29
N GLY A 386 5.89 -4.37 -27.34
CA GLY A 386 6.52 -3.23 -26.67
C GLY A 386 6.79 -3.48 -25.21
N LEU A 387 6.78 -2.41 -24.41
CA LEU A 387 7.15 -2.45 -23.00
C LEU A 387 6.12 -1.73 -22.13
N ARG A 388 5.99 -2.20 -20.89
CA ARG A 388 5.14 -1.61 -19.85
C ARG A 388 5.94 -1.35 -18.59
N VAL A 389 5.83 -0.14 -18.06
CA VAL A 389 6.27 0.24 -16.72
C VAL A 389 5.06 0.46 -15.81
N VAL A 390 5.21 0.15 -14.53
CA VAL A 390 4.21 0.45 -13.50
C VAL A 390 4.76 1.55 -12.61
N GLU A 391 4.05 2.68 -12.54
CA GLU A 391 4.40 3.80 -11.67
C GLU A 391 3.30 3.95 -10.61
N PRO A 392 3.64 4.03 -9.31
CA PRO A 392 2.66 4.43 -8.32
C PRO A 392 2.27 5.89 -8.55
N HIS A 393 0.99 6.21 -8.54
CA HIS A 393 0.52 7.58 -8.50
C HIS A 393 0.70 8.18 -7.10
N HIS A 394 0.44 9.48 -6.93
CA HIS A 394 0.71 10.19 -5.66
C HIS A 394 -0.03 9.62 -4.45
N ASP A 395 -1.12 8.89 -4.66
CA ASP A 395 -1.94 8.21 -3.67
C ASP A 395 -1.63 6.70 -3.53
N GLY A 396 -0.56 6.23 -4.20
CA GLY A 396 -0.07 4.85 -4.19
C GLY A 396 -0.73 3.93 -5.22
N THR A 397 -1.77 4.38 -5.92
CA THR A 397 -2.48 3.57 -6.92
C THR A 397 -1.60 3.37 -8.16
N PRO A 398 -1.36 2.13 -8.62
CA PRO A 398 -0.51 1.88 -9.78
C PRO A 398 -1.16 2.39 -11.06
N HIS A 399 -0.36 3.06 -11.89
CA HIS A 399 -0.65 3.36 -13.29
C HIS A 399 0.29 2.57 -14.17
N TRP A 400 -0.21 2.10 -15.32
CA TRP A 400 0.62 1.47 -16.33
C TRP A 400 0.93 2.47 -17.43
N HIS A 401 2.21 2.69 -17.68
CA HIS A 401 2.69 3.46 -18.82
C HIS A 401 3.28 2.48 -19.83
N MET A 402 2.72 2.47 -21.02
CA MET A 402 2.99 1.48 -22.05
C MET A 402 3.51 2.20 -23.29
N MET A 403 4.63 1.69 -23.80
CA MET A 403 5.15 2.04 -25.11
C MET A 403 4.91 0.84 -26.00
N LEU A 404 3.95 0.96 -26.91
CA LEU A 404 3.48 -0.12 -27.78
C LEU A 404 3.75 0.21 -29.24
N PHE A 405 3.98 -0.81 -30.04
CA PHE A 405 4.21 -0.73 -31.47
C PHE A 405 3.29 -1.70 -32.21
N CYS A 406 2.86 -1.31 -33.40
CA CYS A 406 2.03 -2.12 -34.28
C CYS A 406 2.14 -1.63 -35.72
N ASN A 407 1.64 -2.44 -36.65
CA ASN A 407 1.48 -2.03 -38.03
C ASN A 407 0.58 -0.78 -38.13
N PRO A 408 0.92 0.23 -38.95
CA PRO A 408 0.12 1.45 -39.08
C PRO A 408 -1.34 1.21 -39.43
N ARG A 409 -1.65 0.16 -40.21
CA ARG A 409 -3.01 -0.19 -40.62
C ARG A 409 -3.87 -0.70 -39.47
N GLN A 410 -3.25 -1.30 -38.45
CA GLN A 410 -3.95 -1.89 -37.29
C GLN A 410 -4.15 -0.89 -36.15
N ARG A 411 -3.41 0.24 -36.15
CA ARG A 411 -3.37 1.21 -35.05
C ARG A 411 -4.76 1.65 -34.55
N ASN A 412 -5.65 2.02 -35.46
CA ASN A 412 -6.97 2.54 -35.07
C ASN A 412 -7.82 1.48 -34.38
N GLN A 413 -7.80 0.24 -34.87
CA GLN A 413 -8.55 -0.87 -34.28
C GLN A 413 -7.98 -1.26 -32.91
N ILE A 414 -6.65 -1.23 -32.75
CA ILE A 414 -6.00 -1.45 -31.44
C ILE A 414 -6.40 -0.37 -30.45
N ILE A 415 -6.35 0.90 -30.84
CA ILE A 415 -6.76 2.03 -29.97
C ILE A 415 -8.23 1.88 -29.55
N GLU A 416 -9.10 1.47 -30.47
CA GLU A 416 -10.53 1.31 -30.17
C GLU A 416 -10.79 0.19 -29.17
N ILE A 417 -10.09 -0.95 -29.27
CA ILE A 417 -10.19 -2.04 -28.27
C ILE A 417 -9.67 -1.59 -26.89
N MET A 418 -8.71 -0.66 -26.84
CA MET A 418 -8.11 -0.18 -25.59
C MET A 418 -8.91 0.91 -24.88
N ARG A 419 -9.88 1.53 -25.57
CA ARG A 419 -10.82 2.50 -24.98
C ARG A 419 -11.95 1.78 -24.26
#